data_AF-U5U1F0-F1
#
_entry.id   AF-U5U1F0-F1
#
_cell.length_a   1.000
_cell.length_b   1.000
_cell.length_c   1.000
_cell.angle_alpha   90.00
_cell.angle_beta   90.00
_cell.angle_gamma   90.00
#
_symmetry.space_group_name_H-M   'P 1'
#
loop_
_entity.id
_entity.type
_entity.pdbx_description
1 polymer ?
#
loop_
_entity_poly.entity_id
_entity_poly.type
_entity_poly.pdbx_seq_one_letter_code
_entity_poly.pdbx_strand_id
1 'polypeptide(L)'
;IPRFEQLRKEGQAGQAKMTQYTRYLAVALAVLQSTGIVALAAQGQLLQGCQLPIIADDSVFGLGIIVLVMTAGAALVMWFGELITEKGVGNGMSLLIFAGIASRLPSEGSSLLETQGGLTFALIMVAALAVIAGVVFVEQGQRRIPVQYAKRMVGRKMYGGSSTYLPLKVNQAGIIPVIFASSLLYLPNLIAQLTGAATAAEPSWWQRIINEYFVNPSNPVYIS
;
A
#
# COMPACT_ATOMS: atom_id res chain seq x y z
N ILE A 1 -22.31 4.66 7.16
CA ILE A 1 -23.58 4.12 6.61
C ILE A 1 -24.19 3.15 7.63
N PRO A 2 -25.40 3.40 8.15
CA PRO A 2 -25.98 2.67 9.29
C PRO A 2 -26.11 1.15 9.08
N ARG A 3 -26.23 0.68 7.84
CA ARG A 3 -26.21 -0.77 7.53
C ARG A 3 -24.87 -1.46 7.80
N PHE A 4 -23.74 -0.78 7.60
CA PHE A 4 -22.42 -1.37 7.92
C PHE A 4 -22.19 -1.46 9.43
N GLU A 5 -22.82 -0.60 10.21
CA GLU A 5 -22.75 -0.61 11.67
C GLU A 5 -23.62 -1.71 12.28
N GLN A 6 -24.78 -1.99 11.68
CA GLN A 6 -25.62 -3.15 12.01
C GLN A 6 -24.91 -4.47 11.65
N LEU A 7 -24.30 -4.56 10.48
CA LEU A 7 -23.48 -5.72 10.09
C LEU A 7 -22.30 -5.93 11.05
N ARG A 8 -21.62 -4.87 11.52
CA ARG A 8 -20.58 -5.02 12.56
C ARG A 8 -21.12 -5.51 13.90
N LYS A 9 -22.40 -5.27 14.21
CA LYS A 9 -23.09 -5.78 15.40
C LYS A 9 -23.55 -7.24 15.27
N GLU A 10 -23.67 -7.78 14.06
CA GLU A 10 -24.05 -9.18 13.77
C GLU A 10 -22.92 -10.22 13.99
N GLY A 11 -21.74 -9.80 14.48
CA GLY A 11 -20.64 -10.72 14.78
C GLY A 11 -19.96 -11.29 13.53
N GLN A 12 -19.66 -12.59 13.53
CA GLN A 12 -18.89 -13.25 12.44
C GLN A 12 -19.61 -13.20 11.08
N ALA A 13 -20.94 -13.32 11.05
CA ALA A 13 -21.72 -13.29 9.81
C ALA A 13 -21.63 -11.93 9.10
N GLY A 14 -21.58 -10.83 9.86
CA GLY A 14 -21.43 -9.49 9.30
C GLY A 14 -20.02 -9.18 8.82
N GLN A 15 -18.99 -9.73 9.48
CA GLN A 15 -17.60 -9.63 8.99
C GLN A 15 -17.40 -10.37 7.66
N ALA A 16 -18.03 -11.54 7.48
CA ALA A 16 -17.98 -12.27 6.22
C ALA A 16 -18.60 -11.46 5.06
N LYS A 17 -19.77 -10.83 5.28
CA LYS A 17 -20.41 -9.95 4.29
C LYS A 17 -19.55 -8.73 3.95
N MET A 18 -18.94 -8.10 4.94
CA MET A 18 -18.04 -6.96 4.72
C MET A 18 -16.81 -7.35 3.87
N THR A 19 -16.26 -8.53 4.14
CA THR A 19 -15.13 -9.08 3.37
C THR A 19 -15.54 -9.31 1.92
N GLN A 20 -16.73 -9.88 1.67
CA GLN A 20 -17.24 -10.08 0.31
C GLN A 20 -17.37 -8.76 -0.47
N TYR A 21 -17.92 -7.70 0.14
CA TYR A 21 -17.96 -6.38 -0.51
C TYR A 21 -16.57 -5.82 -0.81
N THR A 22 -15.64 -6.01 0.12
CA THR A 22 -14.25 -5.56 -0.06
C THR A 22 -13.57 -6.29 -1.22
N ARG A 23 -13.83 -7.60 -1.40
CA ARG A 23 -13.33 -8.36 -2.54
C ARG A 23 -13.85 -7.83 -3.87
N TYR A 24 -15.16 -7.60 -3.99
CA TYR A 24 -15.73 -7.06 -5.22
C TYR A 24 -15.18 -5.67 -5.56
N LEU A 25 -15.02 -4.82 -4.55
CA LEU A 25 -14.43 -3.49 -4.73
C LEU A 25 -12.96 -3.60 -5.17
N ALA A 26 -12.18 -4.49 -4.56
CA ALA A 26 -10.79 -4.70 -4.92
C ALA A 26 -10.62 -5.23 -6.36
N VAL A 27 -11.49 -6.14 -6.81
CA VAL A 27 -11.50 -6.61 -8.21
C VAL A 27 -11.88 -5.48 -9.16
N ALA A 28 -12.89 -4.68 -8.84
CA ALA A 28 -13.28 -3.53 -9.66
C ALA A 28 -12.14 -2.49 -9.78
N LEU A 29 -11.45 -2.21 -8.67
CA LEU A 29 -10.26 -1.35 -8.68
C LEU A 29 -9.10 -1.97 -9.48
N ALA A 30 -8.90 -3.28 -9.40
CA ALA A 30 -7.89 -3.97 -10.19
C ALA A 30 -8.15 -3.82 -11.69
N VAL A 31 -9.41 -3.95 -12.14
CA VAL A 31 -9.81 -3.76 -13.55
C VAL A 31 -9.52 -2.34 -14.01
N LEU A 32 -9.87 -1.35 -13.19
CA LEU A 32 -9.61 0.05 -13.49
C LEU A 32 -8.09 0.31 -13.59
N GLN A 33 -7.30 -0.15 -12.63
CA GLN A 33 -5.84 0.03 -12.64
C GLN A 33 -5.17 -0.70 -13.80
N SER A 34 -5.53 -1.95 -14.08
CA SER A 34 -4.96 -2.70 -15.19
C SER A 34 -5.30 -2.06 -16.53
N THR A 35 -6.52 -1.54 -16.70
CA THR A 35 -6.89 -0.81 -17.92
C THR A 35 -6.04 0.44 -18.08
N GLY A 36 -5.80 1.18 -16.98
CA GLY A 36 -4.96 2.36 -17.02
C GLY A 36 -3.51 2.05 -17.38
N ILE A 37 -2.93 1.02 -16.77
CA ILE A 37 -1.57 0.57 -17.07
C ILE A 37 -1.46 0.10 -18.53
N VAL A 38 -2.43 -0.69 -19.02
CA VAL A 38 -2.43 -1.18 -20.40
C VAL A 38 -2.61 -0.05 -21.42
N ALA A 39 -3.44 0.95 -21.12
CA ALA A 39 -3.59 2.13 -21.98
C ALA A 39 -2.27 2.91 -22.11
N LEU A 40 -1.49 3.00 -21.03
CA LEU A 40 -0.17 3.63 -21.03
C LEU A 40 0.89 2.81 -21.76
N ALA A 41 0.75 1.47 -21.73
CA ALA A 41 1.63 0.55 -22.46
C ALA A 41 1.43 0.75 -23.96
N ALA A 42 0.17 0.79 -24.40
CA ALA A 42 -0.19 0.98 -25.80
C ALA A 42 0.26 2.34 -26.35
N GLN A 43 0.30 3.37 -25.50
CA GLN A 43 0.81 4.70 -25.88
C GLN A 43 2.34 4.82 -25.82
N GLY A 44 3.06 3.76 -25.44
CA GLY A 44 4.53 3.77 -25.30
C GLY A 44 5.05 4.65 -24.15
N GLN A 45 4.18 5.09 -23.25
CA GLN A 45 4.52 6.01 -22.15
C GLN A 45 4.90 5.29 -20.84
N LEU A 46 4.76 3.97 -20.81
CA LEU A 46 5.03 3.16 -19.60
C LEU A 46 6.52 3.00 -19.29
N LEU A 47 7.38 2.98 -20.32
CA LEU A 47 8.83 2.88 -20.17
C LEU A 47 9.50 4.06 -20.89
N GLN A 48 9.93 5.06 -20.13
CA GLN A 48 10.71 6.18 -20.66
C GLN A 48 12.03 5.62 -21.22
N GLY A 49 12.17 5.57 -22.54
CA GLY A 49 13.40 5.16 -23.23
C GLY A 49 13.35 3.84 -24.02
N CYS A 50 12.24 3.09 -24.00
CA CYS A 50 12.06 1.92 -24.86
C CYS A 50 11.17 2.26 -26.07
N GLN A 51 11.75 2.30 -27.26
CA GLN A 51 11.03 2.49 -28.54
C GLN A 51 10.53 1.17 -29.16
N LEU A 52 10.80 0.02 -28.54
CA LEU A 52 10.24 -1.25 -29.01
C LEU A 52 8.76 -1.33 -28.58
N PRO A 53 7.85 -1.75 -29.48
CA PRO A 53 6.47 -2.00 -29.12
C PRO A 53 6.44 -3.12 -28.06
N ILE A 54 6.13 -2.75 -26.82
CA ILE A 54 6.01 -3.67 -25.67
C ILE A 54 4.84 -4.64 -25.90
N ILE A 55 3.88 -4.22 -26.72
CA ILE A 55 2.69 -4.98 -27.09
C ILE A 55 2.83 -5.39 -28.56
N ALA A 56 2.82 -6.70 -28.81
CA ALA A 56 2.92 -7.25 -30.16
C ALA A 56 1.62 -7.11 -30.97
N ASP A 57 0.49 -6.88 -30.30
CA ASP A 57 -0.83 -6.73 -30.90
C ASP A 57 -1.63 -5.64 -30.19
N ASP A 58 -1.68 -4.44 -30.78
CA ASP A 58 -2.45 -3.28 -30.28
C ASP A 58 -3.96 -3.42 -30.54
N SER A 59 -4.43 -4.59 -30.97
CA SER A 59 -5.85 -4.85 -31.14
C SER A 59 -6.60 -4.69 -29.83
N VAL A 60 -7.82 -4.15 -29.89
CA VAL A 60 -8.73 -4.00 -28.73
C VAL A 60 -8.93 -5.34 -28.00
N PHE A 61 -8.88 -6.44 -28.77
CA PHE A 61 -8.97 -7.79 -28.24
C PHE A 61 -7.69 -8.20 -27.47
N GLY A 62 -6.50 -7.93 -28.01
CA GLY A 62 -5.22 -8.17 -27.33
C GLY A 62 -5.10 -7.38 -26.03
N LEU A 63 -5.45 -6.09 -26.05
CA LEU A 63 -5.47 -5.25 -24.85
C LEU A 63 -6.47 -5.76 -23.80
N GLY A 64 -7.65 -6.23 -24.23
CA GLY A 64 -8.65 -6.83 -23.35
C GLY A 64 -8.14 -8.10 -22.64
N ILE A 65 -7.37 -8.94 -23.35
CA ILE A 65 -6.76 -10.13 -22.77
C ILE A 65 -5.71 -9.75 -21.71
N ILE A 66 -4.86 -8.75 -21.99
CA ILE A 66 -3.83 -8.31 -21.03
C ILE A 66 -4.49 -7.79 -19.75
N VAL A 67 -5.54 -6.97 -19.87
CA VAL A 67 -6.33 -6.49 -18.73
C VAL A 67 -6.91 -7.66 -17.92
N LEU A 68 -7.47 -8.66 -18.60
CA LEU A 68 -8.04 -9.86 -17.96
C LEU A 68 -6.97 -10.67 -17.21
N VAL A 69 -5.81 -10.89 -17.83
CA VAL A 69 -4.70 -11.64 -17.20
C VAL A 69 -4.14 -10.89 -15.99
N MET A 70 -3.97 -9.57 -16.08
CA MET A 70 -3.51 -8.74 -14.95
C MET A 70 -4.50 -8.76 -13.79
N THR A 71 -5.80 -8.64 -14.08
CA THR A 71 -6.85 -8.71 -13.05
C THR A 71 -6.99 -10.09 -12.43
N ALA A 72 -6.88 -11.14 -13.23
CA ALA A 72 -6.82 -12.52 -12.74
C ALA A 72 -5.60 -12.74 -11.82
N GLY A 73 -4.43 -12.22 -12.20
CA GLY A 73 -3.23 -12.24 -11.36
C GLY A 73 -3.43 -11.51 -10.02
N ALA A 74 -4.02 -10.31 -10.04
CA ALA A 74 -4.35 -9.57 -8.82
C ALA A 74 -5.34 -10.31 -7.90
N ALA A 75 -6.37 -10.94 -8.48
CA ALA A 75 -7.32 -11.76 -7.74
C ALA A 75 -6.65 -13.00 -7.11
N LEU A 76 -5.71 -13.61 -7.83
CA LEU A 76 -4.93 -14.75 -7.35
C LEU A 76 -4.04 -14.35 -6.15
N VAL A 77 -3.35 -13.21 -6.24
CA VAL A 77 -2.55 -12.67 -5.12
C VAL A 77 -3.43 -12.36 -3.90
N MET A 78 -4.61 -11.77 -4.12
CA MET A 78 -5.58 -11.54 -3.03
C MET A 78 -5.99 -12.85 -2.36
N TRP A 79 -6.31 -13.88 -3.16
CA TRP A 79 -6.66 -15.20 -2.66
C TRP A 79 -5.53 -15.85 -1.86
N PHE A 80 -4.27 -15.73 -2.30
CA PHE A 80 -3.13 -16.17 -1.52
C PHE A 80 -2.99 -15.42 -0.19
N GLY A 81 -3.27 -14.12 -0.17
CA GLY A 81 -3.26 -13.34 1.07
C GLY A 81 -4.29 -13.82 2.08
N GLU A 82 -5.49 -14.18 1.61
CA GLU A 82 -6.53 -14.78 2.45
C GLU A 82 -6.12 -16.16 2.97
N LEU A 83 -5.57 -17.03 2.11
CA LEU A 83 -5.08 -18.35 2.51
C LEU A 83 -3.97 -18.30 3.56
N ILE A 84 -3.03 -17.35 3.45
CA ILE A 84 -1.96 -17.17 4.45
C ILE A 84 -2.55 -16.74 5.79
N THR A 85 -3.56 -15.86 5.76
CA THR A 85 -4.24 -15.39 6.97
C THR A 85 -5.00 -16.53 7.66
N GLU A 86 -5.68 -17.39 6.91
CA GLU A 86 -6.39 -18.56 7.44
C GLU A 86 -5.45 -19.59 8.07
N LYS A 87 -4.24 -19.75 7.51
CA LYS A 87 -3.20 -20.65 8.04
C LYS A 87 -2.47 -20.10 9.27
N GLY A 88 -2.85 -18.92 9.77
CA GLY A 88 -2.47 -18.41 11.09
C GLY A 88 -1.14 -17.66 11.16
N VAL A 89 -0.46 -17.40 10.04
CA VAL A 89 0.78 -16.61 10.03
C VAL A 89 0.44 -15.13 9.88
N GLY A 90 -0.15 -14.53 10.91
CA GLY A 90 -0.45 -13.08 10.92
C GLY A 90 -1.41 -12.60 9.82
N ASN A 91 -1.17 -11.41 9.27
CA ASN A 91 -1.95 -10.85 8.16
C ASN A 91 -1.27 -11.17 6.82
N GLY A 92 -1.91 -12.01 6.02
CA GLY A 92 -1.34 -12.50 4.77
C GLY A 92 -1.11 -11.42 3.72
N MET A 93 -1.98 -10.40 3.64
CA MET A 93 -1.77 -9.29 2.70
C MET A 93 -0.53 -8.47 3.04
N SER A 94 -0.27 -8.19 4.33
CA SER A 94 0.94 -7.47 4.72
C SER A 94 2.22 -8.28 4.49
N LEU A 95 2.15 -9.61 4.64
CA LEU A 95 3.29 -10.49 4.37
C LEU A 95 3.63 -10.54 2.88
N LEU A 96 2.62 -10.57 2.01
CA LEU A 96 2.84 -10.51 0.56
C LEU A 96 3.46 -9.18 0.13
N ILE A 97 3.00 -8.05 0.69
CA ILE A 97 3.60 -6.74 0.45
C ILE A 97 5.06 -6.73 0.93
N PHE A 98 5.33 -7.23 2.14
CA PHE A 98 6.68 -7.33 2.67
C PHE A 98 7.60 -8.16 1.78
N ALA A 99 7.16 -9.35 1.34
CA ALA A 99 7.92 -10.21 0.45
C ALA A 99 8.21 -9.52 -0.90
N GLY A 100 7.24 -8.77 -1.43
CA GLY A 100 7.38 -8.02 -2.67
C GLY A 100 8.35 -6.83 -2.58
N ILE A 101 8.43 -6.17 -1.42
CA ILE A 101 9.44 -5.13 -1.18
C ILE A 101 10.82 -5.77 -0.96
N ALA A 102 10.87 -6.83 -0.13
CA ALA A 102 12.10 -7.52 0.20
C ALA A 102 12.78 -8.16 -1.02
N SER A 103 12.02 -8.62 -2.02
CA SER A 103 12.57 -9.21 -3.25
C SER A 103 13.26 -8.20 -4.17
N ARG A 104 12.98 -6.89 -4.02
CA ARG A 104 13.60 -5.82 -4.83
C ARG A 104 14.90 -5.29 -4.22
N LEU A 105 15.06 -5.42 -2.89
CA LEU A 105 16.25 -4.95 -2.19
C LEU A 105 17.56 -5.51 -2.74
N PRO A 106 17.68 -6.82 -3.10
CA PRO A 106 18.92 -7.36 -3.64
C PRO A 106 19.28 -6.78 -5.01
N SER A 107 18.30 -6.64 -5.91
CA SER A 107 18.53 -6.10 -7.26
C SER A 107 18.89 -4.62 -7.26
N GLU A 108 18.26 -3.83 -6.37
CA GLU A 108 18.63 -2.43 -6.21
C GLU A 108 20.01 -2.30 -5.55
N GLY A 109 20.30 -3.16 -4.57
CA GLY A 109 21.62 -3.22 -3.92
C GLY A 109 22.75 -3.55 -4.90
N SER A 110 22.56 -4.52 -5.80
CA SER A 110 23.57 -4.86 -6.82
C SER A 110 23.76 -3.73 -7.83
N SER A 111 22.67 -3.10 -8.28
CA SER A 111 22.72 -1.95 -9.20
C SER A 111 23.50 -0.77 -8.59
N LEU A 112 23.28 -0.47 -7.31
CA LEU A 112 24.01 0.57 -6.59
C LEU A 112 25.50 0.26 -6.44
N LEU A 113 25.84 -1.02 -6.20
CA LEU A 113 27.23 -1.44 -6.09
C LEU A 113 27.99 -1.26 -7.41
N GLU A 114 27.34 -1.56 -8.54
CA GLU A 114 27.91 -1.42 -9.88
C GLU A 114 28.04 0.05 -10.32
N THR A 115 27.07 0.91 -9.96
CA THR A 115 27.03 2.31 -10.41
C THR A 115 27.80 3.29 -9.51
N GLN A 116 27.78 3.11 -8.20
CA GLN A 116 28.35 4.09 -7.24
C GLN A 116 29.56 3.57 -6.45
N GLY A 117 29.94 2.31 -6.66
CA GLY A 117 31.10 1.67 -6.03
C GLY A 117 30.88 1.22 -4.58
N GLY A 118 31.80 0.38 -4.08
CA GLY A 118 31.66 -0.30 -2.79
C GLY A 118 31.66 0.62 -1.55
N LEU A 119 32.32 1.78 -1.61
CA LEU A 119 32.39 2.71 -0.47
C LEU A 119 31.04 3.40 -0.24
N THR A 120 30.38 3.84 -1.31
CA THR A 120 29.05 4.46 -1.26
C THR A 120 28.00 3.45 -0.81
N PHE A 121 28.07 2.21 -1.32
CA PHE A 121 27.22 1.11 -0.89
C PHE A 121 27.34 0.81 0.61
N ALA A 122 28.56 0.75 1.14
CA ALA A 122 28.80 0.53 2.57
C ALA A 122 28.19 1.64 3.43
N LEU A 123 28.32 2.90 3.02
CA LEU A 123 27.74 4.04 3.74
C LEU A 123 26.21 3.98 3.75
N ILE A 124 25.58 3.68 2.60
CA ILE A 124 24.14 3.50 2.49
C ILE A 124 23.65 2.36 3.39
N MET A 125 24.39 1.25 3.45
CA MET A 125 24.03 0.11 4.28
C MET A 125 24.07 0.45 5.78
N VAL A 126 25.08 1.21 6.21
CA VAL A 126 25.16 1.71 7.59
C VAL A 126 24.01 2.67 7.89
N ALA A 127 23.70 3.58 6.97
CA ALA A 127 22.58 4.50 7.12
C ALA A 127 21.23 3.76 7.19
N ALA A 128 21.03 2.74 6.34
CA ALA A 128 19.84 1.90 6.34
C ALA A 128 19.67 1.17 7.68
N LEU A 129 20.75 0.59 8.22
CA LEU A 129 20.73 -0.04 9.55
C LEU A 129 20.39 0.96 10.66
N ALA A 130 20.94 2.19 10.60
CA ALA A 130 20.62 3.24 11.57
C ALA A 130 19.13 3.65 11.51
N VAL A 131 18.58 3.78 10.30
CA VAL A 131 17.15 4.08 10.10
C VAL A 131 16.28 2.93 10.62
N ILE A 132 16.62 1.67 10.32
CA ILE A 132 15.89 0.50 10.82
C ILE A 132 15.90 0.48 12.35
N ALA A 133 17.06 0.72 12.98
CA ALA A 133 17.15 0.80 14.43
C ALA A 133 16.28 1.93 15.01
N GLY A 134 16.26 3.09 14.36
CA GLY A 134 15.40 4.22 14.73
C GLY A 134 13.91 3.87 14.63
N VAL A 135 13.48 3.24 13.54
CA VAL A 135 12.10 2.81 13.33
C VAL A 135 11.69 1.78 14.38
N VAL A 136 12.52 0.77 14.64
CA VAL A 136 12.24 -0.26 15.66
C VAL A 136 12.12 0.35 17.05
N PHE A 137 12.99 1.31 17.40
CA PHE A 137 12.91 2.01 18.68
C PHE A 137 11.58 2.76 18.86
N VAL A 138 11.12 3.45 17.81
CA VAL A 138 9.84 4.18 17.83
C VAL A 138 8.64 3.22 17.85
N GLU A 139 8.69 2.13 17.07
CA GLU A 139 7.60 1.14 17.01
C GLU A 139 7.42 0.35 18.31
N GLN A 140 8.51 0.02 19.00
CA GLN A 140 8.45 -0.67 20.30
C GLN A 140 8.02 0.26 21.45
N GLY A 141 7.96 1.57 21.21
CA GLY A 141 7.43 2.55 22.16
C GLY A 141 5.97 2.26 22.51
N GLN A 142 5.71 1.95 23.78
CA GLN A 142 4.35 1.80 24.32
C GLN A 142 4.17 2.61 25.60
N ARG A 143 3.07 3.34 25.69
CA ARG A 143 2.63 4.03 26.90
C ARG A 143 1.72 3.09 27.69
N ARG A 144 2.13 2.75 28.92
CA ARG A 144 1.34 1.90 29.83
C ARG A 144 0.46 2.78 30.71
N ILE A 145 -0.86 2.75 30.50
CA ILE A 145 -1.82 3.47 31.36
C ILE A 145 -2.43 2.47 32.36
N PRO A 146 -2.31 2.70 33.69
CA PRO A 146 -2.91 1.82 34.67
C PRO A 146 -4.43 1.95 34.65
N VAL A 147 -5.13 0.82 34.53
CA VAL A 147 -6.59 0.73 34.60
C VAL A 147 -6.95 -0.02 35.87
N GLN A 148 -7.79 0.60 36.69
CA GLN A 148 -8.35 -0.06 37.86
C GLN A 148 -9.73 -0.59 37.49
N TYR A 149 -9.86 -1.91 37.40
CA TYR A 149 -11.18 -2.52 37.24
C TYR A 149 -11.97 -2.32 38.54
N ALA A 150 -13.21 -1.84 38.41
CA ALA A 150 -14.11 -1.67 39.54
C ALA A 150 -14.30 -3.01 40.24
N LYS A 151 -13.98 -3.05 41.54
CA LYS A 151 -14.08 -4.27 42.35
C LYS A 151 -15.49 -4.45 42.85
N ARG A 152 -15.94 -5.70 42.92
CA ARG A 152 -17.14 -6.07 43.67
C ARG A 152 -16.72 -6.42 45.10
N MET A 153 -17.16 -5.63 46.08
CA MET A 153 -17.02 -6.01 47.49
C MET A 153 -17.93 -7.21 47.79
N VAL A 154 -17.37 -8.27 48.37
CA VAL A 154 -18.12 -9.36 48.99
C VAL A 154 -17.70 -9.42 50.46
N GLY A 155 -18.57 -9.00 51.37
CA GLY A 155 -18.28 -8.88 52.80
C GLY A 155 -17.31 -7.74 53.15
N ARG A 156 -16.43 -7.96 54.15
CA ARG A 156 -15.43 -6.98 54.66
C ARG A 156 -14.06 -7.05 53.97
N LYS A 157 -13.86 -7.98 53.03
CA LYS A 157 -12.57 -8.19 52.36
C LYS A 157 -12.67 -7.82 50.88
N MET A 158 -11.80 -6.92 50.46
CA MET A 158 -11.64 -6.55 49.05
C MET A 158 -10.71 -7.58 48.38
N TYR A 159 -11.27 -8.59 47.71
CA TYR A 159 -10.52 -9.54 46.90
C TYR A 159 -10.31 -9.02 45.48
N GLY A 160 -9.10 -9.22 44.93
CA GLY A 160 -8.79 -8.93 43.53
C GLY A 160 -8.40 -7.47 43.28
N GLY A 161 -7.13 -7.14 43.49
CA GLY A 161 -6.55 -5.82 43.24
C GLY A 161 -5.27 -5.87 42.43
N SER A 162 -5.25 -6.61 41.32
CA SER A 162 -4.17 -6.44 40.35
C SER A 162 -4.46 -5.20 39.52
N SER A 163 -3.58 -4.20 39.56
CA SER A 163 -3.59 -3.11 38.60
C SER A 163 -3.20 -3.67 37.24
N THR A 164 -4.15 -3.81 36.34
CA THR A 164 -3.86 -4.14 34.94
C THR A 164 -3.50 -2.85 34.22
N TYR A 165 -2.48 -2.87 33.36
CA TYR A 165 -2.18 -1.77 32.48
C TYR A 165 -2.77 -2.04 31.09
N LEU A 166 -3.38 -1.03 30.49
CA LEU A 166 -3.71 -1.04 29.07
C LEU A 166 -2.51 -0.49 28.31
N PRO A 167 -1.79 -1.30 27.50
CA PRO A 167 -0.71 -0.80 26.66
C PRO A 167 -1.30 -0.02 25.48
N LEU A 168 -0.91 1.24 25.34
CA LEU A 168 -1.17 2.03 24.14
C LEU A 168 0.14 2.17 23.37
N LYS A 169 0.20 1.60 22.17
CA LYS A 169 1.34 1.79 21.27
C LYS A 169 1.46 3.27 20.90
N VAL A 170 2.69 3.76 20.76
CA VAL A 170 2.96 5.14 20.32
C VAL A 170 2.44 5.36 18.90
N ASN A 171 2.66 4.39 18.00
CA ASN A 171 2.01 4.36 16.68
C ASN A 171 0.87 3.34 16.67
N GLN A 172 -0.37 3.82 16.86
CA GLN A 172 -1.57 2.96 16.78
C GLN A 172 -2.01 2.68 15.35
N ALA A 173 -1.63 3.54 14.40
CA ALA A 173 -2.08 3.47 13.01
C ALA A 173 -1.20 2.56 12.14
N GLY A 174 0.02 2.26 12.59
CA GLY A 174 0.96 1.40 11.88
C GLY A 174 1.36 1.98 10.53
N ILE A 175 1.40 1.13 9.51
CA ILE A 175 1.87 1.44 8.15
C ILE A 175 0.71 1.88 7.21
N ILE A 176 -0.54 1.64 7.61
CA ILE A 176 -1.73 1.88 6.77
C ILE A 176 -1.84 3.35 6.30
N PRO A 177 -1.64 4.38 7.16
CA PRO A 177 -1.75 5.77 6.71
C PRO A 177 -0.74 6.16 5.64
N VAL A 178 0.49 5.65 5.74
CA VAL A 178 1.57 5.93 4.78
C VAL A 178 1.25 5.31 3.43
N ILE A 179 0.79 4.05 3.42
CA ILE A 179 0.34 3.39 2.19
C ILE A 179 -0.82 4.16 1.57
N PHE A 180 -1.80 4.57 2.38
CA PHE A 180 -2.94 5.33 1.88
C PHE A 180 -2.52 6.67 1.28
N ALA A 181 -1.61 7.41 1.93
CA ALA A 181 -1.04 8.64 1.42
C ALA A 181 -0.35 8.43 0.06
N SER A 182 0.51 7.42 -0.05
CA SER A 182 1.19 7.10 -1.32
C SER A 182 0.19 6.71 -2.43
N SER A 183 -0.87 5.96 -2.11
CA SER A 183 -1.91 5.61 -3.09
C SER A 183 -2.74 6.82 -3.52
N LEU A 184 -2.97 7.79 -2.61
CA LEU A 184 -3.69 9.02 -2.91
C LEU A 184 -2.87 9.94 -3.82
N LEU A 185 -1.55 10.00 -3.61
CA LEU A 185 -0.62 10.76 -4.46
C LEU A 185 -0.47 10.13 -5.86
N TYR A 186 -0.64 8.81 -5.99
CA TYR A 186 -0.59 8.12 -7.27
C TYR A 186 -1.82 8.39 -8.16
N LEU A 187 -3.00 8.62 -7.57
CA LEU A 187 -4.24 8.83 -8.33
C LEU A 187 -4.19 10.04 -9.29
N PRO A 188 -3.72 11.24 -8.88
CA PRO A 188 -3.52 12.37 -9.79
C PRO A 188 -2.59 12.05 -10.96
N ASN A 189 -1.49 11.32 -10.69
CA ASN A 189 -0.53 10.93 -11.72
C ASN A 189 -1.19 10.02 -12.76
N LEU A 190 -2.00 9.05 -12.32
CA LEU A 190 -2.77 8.18 -13.21
C LEU A 190 -3.78 8.96 -14.06
N ILE A 191 -4.46 9.96 -13.49
CA ILE A 191 -5.42 10.81 -14.24
C ILE A 191 -4.70 11.70 -15.27
N ALA A 192 -3.57 12.30 -14.90
CA ALA A 192 -2.77 13.13 -15.81
C ALA A 192 -2.29 12.31 -17.02
N GLN A 193 -1.84 11.09 -16.77
CA GLN A 193 -1.39 10.15 -17.78
C GLN A 193 -2.54 9.70 -18.70
N LEU A 194 -3.72 9.37 -18.15
CA LEU A 194 -4.89 8.98 -18.95
C LEU A 194 -5.49 10.10 -19.79
N THR A 195 -5.38 11.35 -19.34
CA THR A 195 -5.93 12.51 -20.07
C THR A 195 -4.95 13.12 -21.07
N GLY A 196 -3.77 12.52 -21.27
CA GLY A 196 -2.75 13.05 -22.18
C GLY A 196 -2.19 14.40 -21.73
N ALA A 197 -2.30 14.74 -20.44
CA ALA A 197 -1.85 16.02 -19.89
C ALA A 197 -0.33 16.24 -20.06
N ALA A 198 0.43 15.16 -20.28
CA ALA A 198 1.86 15.20 -20.59
C ALA A 198 2.16 15.61 -22.05
N THR A 199 1.20 15.51 -22.97
CA THR A 199 1.39 15.73 -24.43
C THR A 199 0.45 16.77 -25.04
N ALA A 200 -0.53 17.30 -24.29
CA ALA A 200 -1.45 18.32 -24.78
C ALA A 200 -0.74 19.68 -24.93
N ALA A 201 -0.82 20.29 -26.13
CA ALA A 201 -0.25 21.61 -26.44
C ALA A 201 -0.91 22.78 -25.66
N GLU A 202 -2.11 22.55 -25.10
CA GLU A 202 -2.87 23.51 -24.29
C GLU A 202 -3.40 22.80 -23.03
N PRO A 203 -2.57 22.57 -22.00
CA PRO A 203 -3.03 21.90 -20.78
C PRO A 203 -4.01 22.80 -20.03
N SER A 204 -5.18 22.25 -19.69
CA SER A 204 -6.20 22.91 -18.87
C SER A 204 -5.65 23.28 -17.49
N TRP A 205 -6.24 24.27 -16.82
CA TRP A 205 -5.72 24.84 -15.56
C TRP A 205 -5.46 23.79 -14.46
N TRP A 206 -6.29 22.74 -14.39
CA TRP A 206 -6.13 21.65 -13.43
C TRP A 206 -5.02 20.67 -13.84
N GLN A 207 -4.79 20.46 -15.14
CA GLN A 207 -3.68 19.65 -15.67
C GLN A 207 -2.32 20.30 -15.41
N ARG A 208 -2.23 21.64 -15.49
CA ARG A 208 -0.99 22.39 -15.16
C ARG A 208 -0.61 22.21 -13.69
N ILE A 209 -1.58 22.31 -12.78
CA ILE A 209 -1.36 22.11 -11.34
C ILE A 209 -0.89 20.68 -11.05
N ILE A 210 -1.48 19.67 -11.70
CA ILE A 210 -1.05 18.28 -11.49
C ILE A 210 0.37 18.06 -12.02
N ASN A 211 0.69 18.56 -13.22
CA ASN A 211 1.99 18.34 -13.82
C ASN A 211 3.12 19.08 -13.06
N GLU A 212 2.83 20.29 -12.57
CA GLU A 212 3.81 21.15 -11.90
C GLU A 212 4.06 20.78 -10.43
N TYR A 213 3.04 20.31 -9.69
CA TYR A 213 3.16 19.99 -8.26
C TYR A 213 3.24 18.49 -7.94
N PHE A 214 2.72 17.60 -8.79
CA PHE A 214 2.62 16.16 -8.50
C PHE A 214 3.43 15.25 -9.43
N VAL A 215 3.86 15.72 -10.60
CA VAL A 215 4.56 14.87 -11.59
C VAL A 215 6.02 15.27 -11.76
N ASN A 216 6.36 16.56 -11.70
CA ASN A 216 7.72 17.03 -11.97
C ASN A 216 8.64 16.93 -10.74
N PRO A 217 9.70 16.09 -10.76
CA PRO A 217 10.64 15.93 -9.63
C PRO A 217 11.53 17.14 -9.38
N SER A 218 11.57 18.11 -10.31
CA SER A 218 12.44 19.30 -10.20
C SER A 218 11.79 20.49 -9.47
N ASN A 219 10.53 20.37 -9.04
CA ASN A 219 9.86 21.43 -8.28
C ASN A 219 10.14 21.27 -6.77
N PRO A 220 10.57 22.33 -6.05
CA PRO A 220 10.81 22.26 -4.60
C PRO A 220 9.59 21.87 -3.74
N VAL A 221 8.38 21.89 -4.32
CA VAL A 221 7.12 21.46 -3.66
C VAL A 221 6.70 20.03 -4.08
N TYR A 222 7.56 19.29 -4.78
CA TYR A 222 7.30 17.89 -5.12
C TYR A 222 7.20 17.06 -3.82
N ILE A 223 6.00 16.54 -3.55
CA ILE A 223 5.75 15.67 -2.41
C ILE A 223 5.91 14.23 -2.91
N SER A 224 7.07 13.64 -2.59
CA SER A 224 7.31 12.18 -2.66
C SER A 224 6.55 11.44 -1.57
#